data_AF-A0A2V9JCW5-F1
#
_entry.id   AF-A0A2V9JCW5-F1
#
_cell.length_a   1.000
_cell.length_b   1.000
_cell.length_c   1.000
_cell.angle_alpha   90.00
_cell.angle_beta   90.00
_cell.angle_gamma   90.00
#
_symmetry.space_group_name_H-M   'P 1'
#
loop_
_entity.id
_entity.type
_entity.pdbx_description
1 polymer ?
#
loop_
_entity_poly.entity_id
_entity_poly.type
_entity_poly.pdbx_seq_one_letter_code
_entity_poly.pdbx_strand_id
1 'polypeptide(L)'
;REVNISLLDARAGSPPSAGELLRRQGERQNAEALVQYLRDWETWSAQLMESHLSYPVLCYFRSQHNNQSWLAALTAVLDACALLIAYAQGALKSQAELTFAISRHAVMDLAQVMHIPPRPPRDDRLPARALAELRGLLAACRAAERGGEACEGKLVPLRGMYEPYVNGLADRLLMALPPWTTAEPVDNWRTSPWGRISAGLLSPPEPHKDEHF
;
A
#
# COMPACT_ATOMS: atom_id res chain seq x y z
N ARG A 1 14.99 7.05 -0.28
CA ARG A 1 14.39 5.80 0.25
C ARG A 1 13.43 6.07 1.40
N GLU A 2 13.90 6.56 2.56
CA GLU A 2 13.06 6.72 3.77
C GLU A 2 11.97 7.78 3.65
N VAL A 3 12.24 8.92 3.00
CA VAL A 3 11.26 10.02 2.86
C VAL A 3 9.93 9.54 2.26
N ASN A 4 9.96 8.77 1.16
CA ASN A 4 8.74 8.28 0.52
C ASN A 4 8.04 7.18 1.33
N ILE A 5 8.79 6.41 2.12
CA ILE A 5 8.23 5.42 3.05
C ILE A 5 7.52 6.14 4.20
N SER A 6 8.11 7.18 4.78
CA SER A 6 7.45 8.03 5.77
C SER A 6 6.23 8.78 5.21
N LEU A 7 6.28 9.22 3.94
CA LEU A 7 5.11 9.83 3.27
C LEU A 7 3.98 8.83 2.99
N LEU A 8 4.31 7.54 2.83
CA LEU A 8 3.32 6.48 2.70
C LEU A 8 2.51 6.31 3.99
N ASP A 9 3.13 6.48 5.17
CA ASP A 9 2.42 6.43 6.47
C ASP A 9 1.23 7.40 6.49
N ALA A 10 1.47 8.64 6.10
CA ALA A 10 0.47 9.70 6.10
C ALA A 10 -0.66 9.49 5.07
N ARG A 11 -0.50 8.56 4.11
CA ARG A 11 -1.44 8.37 2.99
C ARG A 11 -2.08 6.99 2.92
N ALA A 12 -1.41 5.95 3.40
CA ALA A 12 -1.87 4.57 3.36
C ALA A 12 -1.84 3.88 4.73
N GLY A 13 -1.52 4.61 5.80
CA GLY A 13 -1.45 4.10 7.17
C GLY A 13 -0.24 3.21 7.45
N SER A 14 -0.19 2.65 8.65
CA SER A 14 0.83 1.69 9.08
C SER A 14 0.21 0.41 9.65
N PRO A 15 0.38 -0.74 8.98
CA PRO A 15 1.08 -0.96 7.70
C PRO A 15 0.35 -0.32 6.51
N PRO A 16 1.07 0.01 5.42
CA PRO A 16 0.45 0.66 4.26
C PRO A 16 -0.52 -0.29 3.57
N SER A 17 -1.77 0.13 3.36
CA SER A 17 -2.79 -0.69 2.69
C SER A 17 -3.44 0.05 1.52
N ALA A 18 -3.80 -0.70 0.47
CA ALA A 18 -4.54 -0.16 -0.66
C ALA A 18 -5.91 0.40 -0.22
N GLY A 19 -6.55 -0.23 0.75
CA GLY A 19 -7.81 0.22 1.32
C GLY A 19 -7.69 1.58 2.01
N GLU A 20 -6.66 1.78 2.85
CA GLU A 20 -6.48 3.06 3.55
C GLU A 20 -6.11 4.19 2.58
N LEU A 21 -5.32 3.88 1.54
CA LEU A 21 -5.05 4.81 0.45
C LEU A 21 -6.35 5.24 -0.22
N LEU A 22 -7.22 4.30 -0.60
CA LEU A 22 -8.52 4.62 -1.20
C LEU A 22 -9.43 5.40 -0.24
N ARG A 23 -9.48 5.03 1.03
CA ARG A 23 -10.32 5.70 2.05
C ARG A 23 -9.95 7.18 2.17
N ARG A 24 -8.66 7.51 2.32
CA ARG A 24 -8.17 8.90 2.40
C ARG A 24 -8.34 9.67 1.09
N GLN A 25 -8.37 8.98 -0.06
CA GLN A 25 -8.66 9.60 -1.36
C GLN A 25 -10.15 9.92 -1.51
N GLY A 26 -11.05 9.05 -1.06
CA GLY A 26 -12.50 9.27 -1.08
C GLY A 26 -12.92 10.52 -0.32
N GLU A 27 -12.26 10.82 0.79
CA GLU A 27 -12.47 12.06 1.56
C GLU A 27 -12.07 13.32 0.78
N ARG A 28 -11.13 13.23 -0.17
CA ARG A 28 -10.55 14.38 -0.88
C ARG A 28 -11.03 14.55 -2.32
N GLN A 29 -11.67 13.53 -2.91
CA GLN A 29 -12.18 13.49 -4.29
C GLN A 29 -11.21 14.02 -5.37
N ASN A 30 -9.90 13.84 -5.18
CA ASN A 30 -8.88 14.44 -6.05
C ASN A 30 -8.14 13.38 -6.88
N ALA A 31 -8.69 13.04 -8.04
CA ALA A 31 -8.10 12.08 -8.96
C ALA A 31 -6.73 12.51 -9.51
N GLU A 32 -6.51 13.81 -9.72
CA GLU A 32 -5.23 14.35 -10.20
C GLU A 32 -4.12 14.18 -9.16
N ALA A 33 -4.43 14.41 -7.88
CA ALA A 33 -3.48 14.17 -6.80
C ALA A 33 -3.09 12.69 -6.69
N LEU A 34 -4.01 11.77 -6.99
CA LEU A 34 -3.71 10.34 -7.02
C LEU A 34 -2.86 9.94 -8.23
N VAL A 35 -3.14 10.52 -9.42
CA VAL A 35 -2.27 10.36 -10.59
C VAL A 35 -0.85 10.81 -10.27
N GLN A 36 -0.69 12.02 -9.71
CA GLN A 36 0.63 12.53 -9.34
C GLN A 36 1.31 11.62 -8.31
N TYR A 37 0.55 11.14 -7.32
CA TYR A 37 1.09 10.21 -6.34
C TYR A 37 1.63 8.92 -6.95
N LEU A 38 0.91 8.35 -7.92
CA LEU A 38 1.38 7.16 -8.64
C LEU A 38 2.62 7.44 -9.49
N ARG A 39 2.75 8.63 -10.08
CA ARG A 39 3.98 9.07 -10.78
C ARG A 39 5.18 9.15 -9.85
N ASP A 40 4.97 9.66 -8.64
CA ASP A 40 6.03 9.73 -7.64
C ASP A 40 6.51 8.32 -7.26
N TRP A 41 5.59 7.36 -7.14
CA TRP A 41 5.92 5.94 -6.91
C TRP A 41 6.53 5.24 -8.11
N GLU A 42 6.16 5.61 -9.33
CA GLU A 42 6.80 5.12 -10.55
C GLU A 42 8.30 5.49 -10.51
N THR A 43 8.58 6.78 -10.28
CA THR A 43 9.94 7.31 -10.18
C THR A 43 10.71 6.65 -9.03
N TRP A 44 10.08 6.52 -7.86
CA TRP A 44 10.71 5.88 -6.70
C TRP A 44 11.02 4.40 -6.94
N SER A 45 10.12 3.67 -7.63
CA SER A 45 10.34 2.26 -7.96
C SER A 45 11.53 2.09 -8.88
N ALA A 46 11.69 2.96 -9.88
CA ALA A 46 12.85 2.98 -10.76
C ALA A 46 14.16 3.25 -9.98
N GLN A 47 14.16 4.25 -9.10
CA GLN A 47 15.32 4.57 -8.25
C GLN A 47 15.67 3.44 -7.26
N LEU A 48 14.65 2.79 -6.69
CA LEU A 48 14.84 1.65 -5.81
C LEU A 48 15.47 0.48 -6.57
N MET A 49 14.95 0.18 -7.75
CA MET A 49 15.49 -0.85 -8.63
C MET A 49 16.95 -0.57 -9.00
N GLU A 50 17.26 0.63 -9.51
CA GLU A 50 18.63 1.04 -9.86
C GLU A 50 19.60 0.87 -8.68
N SER A 51 19.24 1.40 -7.51
CA SER A 51 20.11 1.36 -6.32
C SER A 51 20.33 -0.06 -5.79
N HIS A 52 19.29 -0.90 -5.76
CA HIS A 52 19.38 -2.25 -5.20
C HIS A 52 19.97 -3.25 -6.20
N LEU A 53 19.86 -3.01 -7.51
CA LEU A 53 20.62 -3.77 -8.52
C LEU A 53 22.10 -3.41 -8.50
N SER A 54 22.43 -2.12 -8.30
CA SER A 54 23.82 -1.67 -8.17
C SER A 54 24.47 -2.17 -6.86
N TYR A 55 23.69 -2.22 -5.78
CA TYR A 55 24.15 -2.61 -4.44
C TYR A 55 23.16 -3.57 -3.76
N PRO A 56 23.18 -4.88 -4.09
CA PRO A 56 22.21 -5.86 -3.57
C PRO A 56 22.17 -5.98 -2.04
N VAL A 57 23.26 -5.60 -1.36
CA VAL A 57 23.31 -5.55 0.11
C VAL A 57 22.23 -4.63 0.70
N LEU A 58 21.78 -3.61 -0.04
CA LEU A 58 20.72 -2.69 0.39
C LEU A 58 19.37 -3.38 0.63
N CYS A 59 19.11 -4.51 -0.03
CA CYS A 59 17.90 -5.31 0.19
C CYS A 59 17.73 -5.75 1.66
N TYR A 60 18.84 -5.94 2.39
CA TYR A 60 18.82 -6.37 3.79
C TYR A 60 18.58 -5.23 4.78
N PHE A 61 18.77 -3.97 4.38
CA PHE A 61 18.57 -2.84 5.28
C PHE A 61 17.08 -2.58 5.49
N ARG A 62 16.62 -2.73 6.74
CA ARG A 62 15.27 -2.36 7.17
C ARG A 62 15.14 -0.84 7.28
N SER A 63 13.96 -0.30 6.99
CA SER A 63 13.67 1.11 7.29
C SER A 63 13.55 1.27 8.81
N GLN A 64 13.79 2.47 9.34
CA GLN A 64 13.76 2.76 10.77
C GLN A 64 12.39 2.61 11.45
N HIS A 65 11.31 2.38 10.70
CA HIS A 65 9.97 2.13 11.24
C HIS A 65 9.63 0.64 11.19
N ASN A 66 9.36 0.05 12.36
CA ASN A 66 9.14 -1.40 12.56
C ASN A 66 8.07 -2.03 11.66
N ASN A 67 7.13 -1.23 11.13
CA ASN A 67 6.03 -1.67 10.27
C ASN A 67 6.15 -1.23 8.80
N GLN A 68 7.30 -0.70 8.37
CA GLN A 68 7.45 -0.13 7.01
C GLN A 68 8.74 -0.55 6.32
N SER A 69 8.78 -1.75 5.78
CA SER A 69 9.88 -2.16 4.90
C SER A 69 9.71 -1.57 3.49
N TRP A 70 10.82 -1.39 2.77
CA TRP A 70 10.77 -1.03 1.35
C TRP A 70 9.94 -2.03 0.53
N LEU A 71 10.01 -3.31 0.90
CA LEU A 71 9.24 -4.38 0.28
C LEU A 71 7.75 -4.21 0.57
N ALA A 72 7.39 -3.86 1.80
CA ALA A 72 6.00 -3.63 2.16
C ALA A 72 5.44 -2.40 1.43
N ALA A 73 6.20 -1.31 1.34
CA ALA A 73 5.81 -0.13 0.59
C ALA A 73 5.57 -0.45 -0.90
N LEU A 74 6.54 -1.11 -1.54
CA LEU A 74 6.44 -1.49 -2.96
C LEU A 74 5.28 -2.47 -3.21
N THR A 75 5.03 -3.40 -2.28
CA THR A 75 3.90 -4.33 -2.36
C THR A 75 2.57 -3.60 -2.24
N ALA A 76 2.42 -2.65 -1.31
CA ALA A 76 1.20 -1.86 -1.16
C ALA A 76 0.89 -1.02 -2.42
N VAL A 77 1.94 -0.50 -3.08
CA VAL A 77 1.81 0.21 -4.36
C VAL A 77 1.35 -0.74 -5.46
N LEU A 78 1.93 -1.95 -5.55
CA LEU A 78 1.50 -2.98 -6.51
C LEU A 78 0.04 -3.40 -6.28
N ASP A 79 -0.36 -3.60 -5.03
CA ASP A 79 -1.74 -3.93 -4.65
C ASP A 79 -2.70 -2.81 -5.09
N ALA A 80 -2.37 -1.55 -4.79
CA ALA A 80 -3.16 -0.38 -5.16
C ALA A 80 -3.24 -0.20 -6.69
N CYS A 81 -2.12 -0.33 -7.41
CA CYS A 81 -2.11 -0.24 -8.86
C CYS A 81 -2.92 -1.37 -9.50
N ALA A 82 -2.81 -2.61 -9.02
CA ALA A 82 -3.61 -3.73 -9.54
C ALA A 82 -5.11 -3.46 -9.39
N LEU A 83 -5.52 -2.90 -8.24
CA LEU A 83 -6.89 -2.48 -7.99
C LEU A 83 -7.34 -1.37 -8.93
N LEU A 84 -6.53 -0.33 -9.11
CA LEU A 84 -6.84 0.78 -10.01
C LEU A 84 -6.87 0.37 -11.49
N ILE A 85 -6.02 -0.56 -11.92
CA ILE A 85 -6.06 -1.11 -13.29
C ILE A 85 -7.38 -1.85 -13.54
N ALA A 86 -7.85 -2.59 -12.53
CA ALA A 86 -9.08 -3.36 -12.63
C ALA A 86 -10.35 -2.49 -12.59
N TYR A 87 -10.35 -1.40 -11.82
CA TYR A 87 -11.57 -0.63 -11.49
C TYR A 87 -11.58 0.83 -11.98
N ALA A 88 -10.44 1.49 -12.17
CA ALA A 88 -10.37 2.89 -12.58
C ALA A 88 -10.39 3.07 -14.11
N GLN A 89 -10.48 4.33 -14.55
CA GLN A 89 -10.48 4.71 -15.97
C GLN A 89 -9.62 5.96 -16.25
N GLY A 90 -9.45 6.25 -17.54
CA GLY A 90 -8.77 7.45 -18.02
C GLY A 90 -7.32 7.55 -17.54
N ALA A 91 -6.88 8.78 -17.23
CA ALA A 91 -5.51 9.07 -16.82
C ALA A 91 -5.07 8.30 -15.57
N LEU A 92 -5.98 8.04 -14.62
CA LEU A 92 -5.68 7.30 -13.40
C LEU A 92 -5.31 5.84 -13.70
N LYS A 93 -6.10 5.18 -14.57
CA LYS A 93 -5.80 3.82 -15.01
C LYS A 93 -4.47 3.76 -15.76
N SER A 94 -4.28 4.64 -16.75
CA SER A 94 -3.04 4.65 -17.55
C SER A 94 -1.80 4.89 -16.69
N GLN A 95 -1.90 5.78 -15.70
CA GLN A 95 -0.80 5.98 -14.75
C GLN A 95 -0.56 4.76 -13.86
N ALA A 96 -1.62 4.11 -13.38
CA ALA A 96 -1.49 2.88 -12.59
C ALA A 96 -0.83 1.75 -13.39
N GLU A 97 -1.08 1.63 -14.69
CA GLU A 97 -0.43 0.65 -15.58
C GLU A 97 1.09 0.89 -15.66
N LEU A 98 1.52 2.15 -15.80
CA LEU A 98 2.94 2.52 -15.84
C LEU A 98 3.64 2.24 -14.51
N THR A 99 3.06 2.71 -13.40
CA THR A 99 3.60 2.48 -12.06
C THR A 99 3.66 0.98 -11.74
N PHE A 100 2.61 0.21 -12.07
CA PHE A 100 2.60 -1.24 -11.90
C PHE A 100 3.71 -1.92 -12.68
N ALA A 101 3.92 -1.53 -13.94
CA ALA A 101 4.92 -2.14 -14.80
C ALA A 101 6.33 -2.00 -14.21
N ILE A 102 6.72 -0.79 -13.78
CA ILE A 102 8.05 -0.57 -13.20
C ILE A 102 8.20 -1.20 -11.80
N SER A 103 7.16 -1.12 -10.95
CA SER A 103 7.19 -1.74 -9.62
C SER A 103 7.27 -3.27 -9.70
N ARG A 104 6.58 -3.88 -10.67
CA ARG A 104 6.65 -5.32 -10.92
C ARG A 104 8.05 -5.71 -11.39
N HIS A 105 8.63 -4.94 -12.32
CA HIS A 105 9.98 -5.17 -12.81
C HIS A 105 10.99 -5.13 -11.67
N ALA A 106 10.87 -4.13 -10.78
CA ALA A 106 11.73 -4.00 -9.60
C ALA A 106 11.68 -5.25 -8.71
N VAL A 107 10.49 -5.77 -8.34
CA VAL A 107 10.43 -6.97 -7.47
C VAL A 107 10.96 -8.23 -8.16
N MET A 108 10.76 -8.37 -9.48
CA MET A 108 11.25 -9.51 -10.24
C MET A 108 12.78 -9.50 -10.33
N ASP A 109 13.36 -8.38 -10.72
CA ASP A 109 14.81 -8.24 -10.88
C ASP A 109 15.54 -8.39 -9.54
N LEU A 110 14.98 -7.82 -8.46
CA LEU A 110 15.56 -7.98 -7.13
C LEU A 110 15.47 -9.43 -6.64
N ALA A 111 14.39 -10.14 -6.91
CA ALA A 111 14.32 -11.57 -6.62
C ALA A 111 15.38 -12.35 -7.43
N GLN A 112 15.57 -12.01 -8.71
CA GLN A 112 16.56 -12.65 -9.59
C GLN A 112 17.99 -12.42 -9.11
N VAL A 113 18.39 -11.16 -8.85
CA VAL A 113 19.74 -10.81 -8.38
C VAL A 113 20.06 -11.44 -7.02
N MET A 114 19.05 -11.61 -6.17
CA MET A 114 19.20 -12.24 -4.86
C MET A 114 19.10 -13.78 -4.92
N HIS A 115 18.92 -14.36 -6.10
CA HIS A 115 18.69 -15.79 -6.33
C HIS A 115 17.53 -16.37 -5.51
N ILE A 116 16.44 -15.61 -5.41
CA ILE A 116 15.24 -15.98 -4.66
C ILE A 116 14.19 -16.52 -5.65
N PRO A 117 13.79 -17.79 -5.54
CA PRO A 117 12.73 -18.33 -6.40
C PRO A 117 11.37 -17.72 -6.03
N PRO A 118 10.47 -17.52 -7.01
CA PRO A 118 9.09 -17.12 -6.73
C PRO A 118 8.39 -18.19 -5.89
N ARG A 119 7.59 -17.75 -4.92
CA ARG A 119 6.84 -18.63 -4.01
C ARG A 119 5.38 -18.23 -3.99
N PRO A 120 4.43 -19.16 -4.21
CA PRO A 120 3.03 -18.81 -4.04
C PRO A 120 2.78 -18.31 -2.61
N PRO A 121 1.84 -17.36 -2.43
CA PRO A 121 1.47 -16.93 -1.10
C PRO A 121 0.93 -18.11 -0.28
N ARG A 122 1.25 -18.16 1.02
CA ARG A 122 0.78 -19.25 1.91
C ARG A 122 -0.74 -19.23 2.09
N ASP A 123 -1.28 -18.02 2.20
CA ASP A 123 -2.70 -17.73 2.30
C ASP A 123 -3.10 -16.72 1.22
N ASP A 124 -4.36 -16.71 0.81
CA ASP A 124 -4.86 -15.68 -0.11
C ASP A 124 -4.76 -14.29 0.53
N ARG A 125 -3.89 -13.43 -0.03
CA ARG A 125 -3.67 -12.06 0.47
C ARG A 125 -4.91 -11.16 0.33
N LEU A 126 -5.79 -11.46 -0.63
CA LEU A 126 -7.02 -10.69 -0.88
C LEU A 126 -8.24 -11.62 -0.82
N PRO A 127 -8.65 -12.05 0.38
CA PRO A 127 -9.85 -12.87 0.54
C PRO A 127 -11.10 -12.08 0.14
N ALA A 128 -12.16 -12.78 -0.25
CA ALA A 128 -13.42 -12.18 -0.72
C ALA A 128 -13.99 -11.09 0.21
N ARG A 129 -13.84 -11.25 1.54
CA ARG A 129 -14.25 -10.22 2.52
C ARG A 129 -13.52 -8.88 2.34
N ALA A 130 -12.21 -8.92 2.10
CA ALA A 130 -11.38 -7.72 1.95
C ALA A 130 -11.63 -7.09 0.58
N LEU A 131 -11.87 -7.92 -0.45
CA LEU A 131 -12.29 -7.43 -1.75
C LEU A 131 -13.65 -6.70 -1.68
N ALA A 132 -14.62 -7.25 -0.95
CA ALA A 132 -15.91 -6.60 -0.74
C ALA A 132 -15.78 -5.24 -0.03
N GLU A 133 -14.90 -5.14 0.96
CA GLU A 133 -14.57 -3.89 1.65
C GLU A 133 -13.96 -2.86 0.68
N LEU A 134 -12.95 -3.26 -0.11
CA LEU A 134 -12.32 -2.39 -1.11
C LEU A 134 -13.32 -1.91 -2.17
N ARG A 135 -14.26 -2.76 -2.59
CA ARG A 135 -15.34 -2.38 -3.51
C ARG A 135 -16.24 -1.30 -2.90
N GLY A 136 -16.56 -1.42 -1.61
CA GLY A 136 -17.31 -0.40 -0.88
C GLY A 136 -16.59 0.96 -0.89
N LEU A 137 -15.28 0.95 -0.63
CA LEU A 137 -14.44 2.15 -0.67
C LEU A 137 -14.36 2.75 -2.08
N LEU A 138 -14.15 1.93 -3.12
CA LEU A 138 -14.12 2.37 -4.52
C LEU A 138 -15.44 3.02 -4.96
N ALA A 139 -16.58 2.43 -4.55
CA ALA A 139 -17.89 2.97 -4.84
C ALA A 139 -18.10 4.35 -4.20
N ALA A 140 -17.62 4.54 -2.97
CA ALA A 140 -17.67 5.83 -2.28
C ALA A 140 -16.81 6.91 -2.96
N CYS A 141 -15.70 6.52 -3.61
CA CYS A 141 -14.77 7.44 -4.26
C CYS A 141 -15.21 7.94 -5.64
N ARG A 142 -16.32 7.41 -6.22
CA ARG A 142 -16.73 7.60 -7.64
C ARG A 142 -15.62 7.32 -8.67
N ALA A 143 -14.51 6.71 -8.24
CA ALA A 143 -13.33 6.46 -9.06
C ALA A 143 -13.47 5.18 -9.90
N ALA A 144 -14.47 4.35 -9.60
CA ALA A 144 -14.74 3.11 -10.28
C ALA A 144 -16.12 3.10 -10.93
N GLU A 145 -16.22 2.53 -12.14
CA GLU A 145 -17.50 2.03 -12.65
C GLU A 145 -18.12 1.06 -11.63
N ARG A 146 -19.43 0.83 -11.71
CA ARG A 146 -20.10 -0.25 -10.97
C ARG A 146 -19.51 -1.60 -11.41
N GLY A 147 -18.33 -1.95 -10.91
CA GLY A 147 -17.54 -3.09 -11.34
C GLY A 147 -18.17 -4.37 -10.84
N GLY A 148 -18.71 -5.17 -11.77
CA GLY A 148 -19.20 -6.52 -11.49
C GLY A 148 -18.06 -7.54 -11.46
N GLU A 149 -18.42 -8.81 -11.66
CA GLU A 149 -17.54 -9.98 -11.70
C GLU A 149 -16.38 -9.85 -12.72
N ALA A 150 -16.57 -9.09 -13.81
CA ALA A 150 -15.56 -8.85 -14.84
C ALA A 150 -14.34 -8.05 -14.36
N CYS A 151 -14.49 -7.18 -13.35
CA CYS A 151 -13.37 -6.45 -12.76
C CYS A 151 -12.56 -7.35 -11.81
N GLU A 152 -13.22 -8.26 -11.09
CA GLU A 152 -12.56 -9.23 -10.21
C GLU A 152 -11.72 -10.23 -11.01
N GLY A 153 -12.23 -10.69 -12.15
CA GLY A 153 -11.49 -11.55 -13.08
C GLY A 153 -10.17 -10.95 -13.57
N LYS A 154 -10.01 -9.61 -13.55
CA LYS A 154 -8.75 -8.94 -13.92
C LYS A 154 -7.74 -8.91 -12.76
N LEU A 155 -8.18 -8.97 -11.51
CA LEU A 155 -7.28 -8.89 -10.35
C LEU A 155 -6.43 -10.15 -10.19
N VAL A 156 -7.02 -11.33 -10.40
CA VAL A 156 -6.31 -12.62 -10.29
C VAL A 156 -5.05 -12.67 -11.17
N PRO A 157 -5.11 -12.41 -12.49
CA PRO A 157 -3.92 -12.43 -13.33
C PRO A 157 -2.92 -11.35 -12.94
N LEU A 158 -3.36 -10.13 -12.58
CA LEU A 158 -2.47 -9.05 -12.13
C LEU A 158 -1.68 -9.44 -10.88
N ARG A 159 -2.36 -10.00 -9.87
CA ARG A 159 -1.74 -10.52 -8.64
C ARG A 159 -0.74 -11.62 -8.93
N GLY A 160 -1.06 -12.53 -9.84
CA GLY A 160 -0.17 -13.59 -10.29
C GLY A 160 1.16 -13.08 -10.88
N MET A 161 1.22 -11.84 -11.36
CA MET A 161 2.44 -11.27 -11.95
C MET A 161 3.49 -10.82 -10.92
N TYR A 162 3.11 -10.57 -9.66
CA TYR A 162 4.04 -10.02 -8.66
C TYR A 162 3.99 -10.74 -7.32
N GLU A 163 2.85 -11.28 -6.90
CA GLU A 163 2.69 -11.92 -5.59
C GLU A 163 3.73 -13.02 -5.35
N PRO A 164 4.05 -13.90 -6.32
CA PRO A 164 5.05 -14.93 -6.09
C PRO A 164 6.44 -14.38 -5.73
N TYR A 165 6.83 -13.26 -6.33
CA TYR A 165 8.15 -12.65 -6.13
C TYR A 165 8.23 -11.94 -4.78
N VAL A 166 7.20 -11.16 -4.42
CA VAL A 166 7.18 -10.46 -3.12
C VAL A 166 7.11 -11.45 -1.96
N ASN A 167 6.44 -12.59 -2.11
CA ASN A 167 6.43 -13.65 -1.09
C ASN A 167 7.80 -14.31 -0.93
N GLY A 168 8.49 -14.62 -2.04
CA GLY A 168 9.86 -15.12 -1.99
C GLY A 168 10.81 -14.15 -1.28
N LEU A 169 10.72 -12.87 -1.63
CA LEU A 169 11.51 -11.80 -1.00
C LEU A 169 11.19 -11.65 0.49
N ALA A 170 9.90 -11.67 0.85
CA ALA A 170 9.44 -11.55 2.24
C ALA A 170 9.99 -12.68 3.12
N ASP A 171 9.88 -13.93 2.65
CA ASP A 171 10.41 -15.10 3.34
C ASP A 171 11.94 -15.01 3.52
N ARG A 172 12.67 -14.60 2.47
CA ARG A 172 14.15 -14.55 2.50
C ARG A 172 14.71 -13.40 3.33
N LEU A 173 14.04 -12.24 3.30
CA LEU A 173 14.46 -11.01 3.97
C LEU A 173 13.85 -10.85 5.36
N LEU A 174 12.95 -11.77 5.76
CA LEU A 174 12.18 -11.68 7.00
C LEU A 174 11.45 -10.34 7.11
N MET A 175 10.80 -9.93 6.01
CA MET A 175 10.04 -8.68 5.91
C MET A 175 8.56 -9.02 5.73
N ALA A 176 7.72 -8.59 6.66
CA ALA A 176 6.28 -8.82 6.56
C ALA A 176 5.69 -8.07 5.35
N LEU A 177 4.79 -8.73 4.63
CA LEU A 177 4.00 -8.12 3.57
C LEU A 177 2.79 -7.38 4.16
N PRO A 178 2.36 -6.26 3.54
CA PRO A 178 1.21 -5.51 3.99
C PRO A 178 -0.10 -6.27 3.69
N PRO A 179 -1.15 -6.07 4.49
CA PRO A 179 -2.49 -6.49 4.14
C PRO A 179 -3.11 -5.54 3.10
N TRP A 180 -4.13 -6.01 2.37
CA TRP A 180 -4.88 -5.19 1.42
C TRP A 180 -5.80 -4.16 2.10
N THR A 181 -6.35 -4.51 3.27
CA THR A 181 -7.15 -3.62 4.14
C THR A 181 -6.65 -3.71 5.58
N THR A 182 -6.74 -2.60 6.33
CA THR A 182 -6.38 -2.52 7.75
C THR A 182 -7.62 -2.20 8.58
N ALA A 183 -7.96 -3.07 9.54
CA ALA A 183 -9.12 -2.86 10.43
C ALA A 183 -8.94 -1.65 11.37
N GLU A 184 -7.71 -1.35 11.78
CA GLU A 184 -7.36 -0.15 12.57
C GLU A 184 -6.04 0.45 12.02
N PRO A 185 -6.10 1.43 11.11
CA PRO A 185 -4.90 2.12 10.66
C PRO A 185 -4.42 3.05 11.78
N VAL A 186 -3.30 2.70 12.43
CA VAL A 186 -2.67 3.57 13.43
C VAL A 186 -1.57 4.36 12.72
N ASP A 187 -1.68 5.69 12.68
CA ASP A 187 -0.56 6.54 12.25
C ASP A 187 0.61 6.34 13.25
N ASN A 188 1.83 6.05 12.79
CA ASN A 188 2.94 5.72 13.71
C ASN A 188 3.22 6.84 14.72
N TRP A 189 2.96 8.12 14.36
CA TRP A 189 3.12 9.23 15.31
C TRP A 189 2.25 9.05 16.55
N ARG A 190 1.04 8.49 16.44
CA ARG A 190 0.12 8.22 17.58
C ARG A 190 0.61 7.08 18.48
N THR A 191 1.46 6.18 17.97
CA THR A 191 2.02 5.08 18.77
C THR A 191 3.27 5.48 19.56
N SER A 192 3.93 6.58 19.16
CA SER A 192 5.08 7.11 19.89
C SER A 192 4.67 7.53 21.31
N PRO A 193 5.57 7.43 22.32
CA PRO A 193 5.27 7.86 23.69
C PRO A 193 4.75 9.30 23.76
N TRP A 194 5.26 10.16 22.88
CA TRP A 194 4.88 11.57 22.80
C TRP A 194 3.57 11.80 22.04
N GLY A 195 3.26 10.99 21.02
CA GLY A 195 1.99 11.09 20.29
C GLY A 195 0.77 10.66 21.11
N ARG A 196 0.94 9.73 22.05
CA ARG A 196 -0.14 9.41 23.02
C ARG A 196 -0.46 10.59 23.93
N ILE A 197 0.57 11.35 24.33
CA ILE A 197 0.43 12.56 25.14
C ILE A 197 -0.26 13.67 24.32
N SER A 198 0.15 13.87 23.06
CA SER A 198 -0.47 14.85 22.17
C SER A 198 -1.91 14.52 21.77
N ALA A 199 -2.24 13.24 21.59
CA ALA A 199 -3.62 12.81 21.30
C ALA A 199 -4.57 13.03 22.50
N GLY A 200 -4.05 12.88 23.73
CA GLY A 200 -4.78 13.23 24.95
C GLY A 200 -5.11 14.71 25.07
N LEU A 201 -4.22 15.59 24.56
CA LEU A 201 -4.42 17.06 24.56
C LEU A 201 -5.40 17.56 23.49
N LEU A 202 -5.67 16.78 22.45
CA LEU A 202 -6.59 17.09 21.35
C LEU A 202 -8.01 16.53 21.57
N SER A 203 -8.22 15.79 22.65
CA SER A 203 -9.55 15.31 23.04
C SER A 203 -10.35 16.48 23.63
N PRO A 204 -11.58 16.78 23.14
CA PRO A 204 -12.41 17.82 23.75
C PRO A 204 -12.66 17.47 25.23
N PRO A 205 -12.71 18.47 26.13
CA PRO A 205 -12.97 18.21 27.55
C PRO A 205 -14.29 17.45 27.70
N GLU A 206 -14.29 16.37 28.48
CA GLU A 206 -15.51 15.63 28.79
C GLU A 206 -16.56 16.58 29.38
N PRO A 207 -17.84 16.49 28.97
CA PRO A 207 -18.88 17.30 29.56
C PRO A 207 -19.01 16.93 31.04
N HIS A 208 -18.78 17.93 31.88
CA HIS A 208 -19.00 17.89 33.32
C HIS A 208 -20.42 17.36 33.58
N LYS A 209 -20.54 16.18 34.20
CA LYS A 209 -21.83 15.72 34.72
C LYS A 209 -22.11 16.55 35.97
N ASP A 210 -22.97 17.55 35.83
CA ASP A 210 -23.60 18.20 36.96
C ASP A 210 -24.52 17.17 37.64
N GLU A 211 -24.03 16.61 38.74
CA GLU A 211 -24.86 15.88 39.69
C GLU A 211 -25.74 16.90 40.42
N HIS A 212 -26.99 17.03 39.97
CA HIS A 212 -28.04 17.66 40.75
C HIS A 212 -28.34 16.79 41.98
N PHE A 213 -28.17 17.37 43.16
CA PHE A 213 -28.92 17.06 44.38
C PHE A 213 -29.37 18.36 45.05
#